data_AF-A0A2M7BFV0-F1
#
_entry.id   AF-A0A2M7BFV0-F1
#
_cell.length_a   1.000
_cell.length_b   1.000
_cell.length_c   1.000
_cell.angle_alpha   90.00
_cell.angle_beta   90.00
_cell.angle_gamma   90.00
#
_symmetry.space_group_name_H-M   'P 1'
#
loop_
_entity.id
_entity.type
_entity.pdbx_description
1 polymer ?
#
loop_
_entity_poly.entity_id
_entity_poly.type
_entity_poly.pdbx_seq_one_letter_code
_entity_poly.pdbx_strand_id
1 'polypeptide(L)'
;MSPLFDIWHSIQHTLFPWLEKELDPLTEKQQEFIRVIELAEVQKHMSPYRWQGIGRKRDDRLAILEAFVAKAVYNFPTTKMLLAYLHDSKNLRRLCGWESKGEIPSESTFSRAFEEFSRGGLGEKIHEAMVKQHAGPKLAGHVSRDATQIEAREKPFRKDPKEAQSKPKRKRGRPRQGEIIAAKEPKRLDLQLGRSLAENMADLPRRCDVGTKLNAKGYKTSWTGYKLHIDSIDGDIPVSALMSSASLHDSQAAIPLAQMTAERIISLYDLMDSAYDAPQIRSYSAGLGHVPIIDTNPRRGEKKEMDPAQAVRFRNRTTAERVNSNLKDNYGGRFVRVRGAAKVMTHLMFGLIAITATQLFRLLE
;
A
#
# COMPACT_ATOMS: atom_id res chain seq x y z
N MET A 1 24.59 13.78 11.93
CA MET A 1 24.41 13.26 10.57
C MET A 1 23.03 12.62 10.47
N SER A 2 22.40 12.63 9.29
CA SER A 2 21.10 11.98 9.10
C SER A 2 21.32 10.46 9.18
N PRO A 3 20.57 9.71 10.02
CA PRO A 3 20.70 8.25 10.11
C PRO A 3 20.64 7.54 8.75
N LEU A 4 19.89 8.11 7.79
CA LEU A 4 19.79 7.58 6.44
C LEU A 4 21.10 7.72 5.63
N PHE A 5 21.84 8.83 5.82
CA PHE A 5 23.13 9.06 5.18
C PHE A 5 24.19 8.10 5.72
N ASP A 6 24.19 7.85 7.03
CA ASP A 6 25.14 6.93 7.66
C ASP A 6 24.93 5.49 7.15
N ILE A 7 23.68 5.06 7.00
CA ILE A 7 23.33 3.76 6.39
C ILE A 7 23.79 3.72 4.93
N TRP A 8 23.46 4.74 4.13
CA TRP A 8 23.86 4.80 2.73
C TRP A 8 25.39 4.73 2.58
N HIS A 9 26.12 5.54 3.33
CA HIS A 9 27.59 5.58 3.30
C HIS A 9 28.19 4.23 3.73
N SER A 10 27.64 3.59 4.77
CA SER A 10 28.04 2.24 5.19
C SER A 10 27.82 1.21 4.08
N ILE A 11 26.68 1.27 3.39
CA ILE A 11 26.38 0.37 2.27
C ILE A 11 27.41 0.55 1.14
N GLN A 12 27.65 1.78 0.69
CA GLN A 12 28.54 2.06 -0.44
C GLN A 12 30.00 1.69 -0.15
N HIS A 13 30.51 2.07 1.03
CA HIS A 13 31.94 2.01 1.32
C HIS A 13 32.36 0.79 2.14
N THR A 14 31.40 0.07 2.74
CA THR A 14 31.70 -1.10 3.58
C THR A 14 30.99 -2.36 3.08
N LEU A 15 29.65 -2.32 2.97
CA LEU A 15 28.87 -3.53 2.68
C LEU A 15 29.09 -4.04 1.26
N PHE A 16 29.00 -3.19 0.23
CA PHE A 16 29.23 -3.63 -1.16
C PHE A 16 30.66 -4.16 -1.36
N PRO A 17 31.74 -3.45 -0.97
CA PRO A 17 33.09 -3.98 -1.10
C PRO A 17 33.32 -5.28 -0.32
N TRP A 18 32.63 -5.49 0.81
CA TRP A 18 32.72 -6.74 1.56
C TRP A 18 32.00 -7.88 0.84
N LEU A 19 30.78 -7.65 0.34
CA LEU A 19 30.01 -8.66 -0.39
C LEU A 19 30.71 -9.08 -1.69
N GLU A 20 31.30 -8.14 -2.43
CA GLU A 20 32.02 -8.41 -3.68
C GLU A 20 33.33 -9.20 -3.50
N LYS A 21 33.83 -9.35 -2.27
CA LYS A 21 34.93 -10.29 -1.98
C LYS A 21 34.47 -11.74 -1.95
N GLU A 22 33.23 -11.98 -1.56
CA GLU A 22 32.65 -13.31 -1.34
C GLU A 22 31.72 -13.75 -2.50
N LEU A 23 31.16 -12.77 -3.21
CA LEU A 23 30.21 -12.93 -4.29
C LEU A 23 30.82 -12.47 -5.61
N ASP A 24 30.17 -12.86 -6.71
CA ASP A 24 30.49 -12.28 -8.02
C ASP A 24 30.12 -10.78 -7.99
N PRO A 25 30.71 -9.92 -8.85
CA PRO A 25 30.42 -8.48 -8.86
C PRO A 25 28.92 -8.18 -8.82
N LEU A 26 28.51 -7.25 -7.95
CA LEU A 26 27.10 -7.02 -7.68
C LEU A 26 26.45 -6.27 -8.85
N THR A 27 25.35 -6.82 -9.37
CA THR A 27 24.54 -6.11 -10.37
C THR A 27 23.75 -4.98 -9.72
N GLU A 28 23.31 -3.99 -10.50
CA GLU A 28 22.47 -2.89 -10.01
C GLU A 28 21.22 -3.39 -9.25
N LYS A 29 20.60 -4.48 -9.73
CA LYS A 29 19.45 -5.08 -9.06
C LYS A 29 19.79 -5.75 -7.73
N GLN A 30 20.98 -6.34 -7.61
CA GLN A 30 21.46 -6.88 -6.34
C GLN A 30 21.77 -5.76 -5.34
N GLN A 31 22.40 -4.68 -5.82
CA GLN A 31 22.64 -3.49 -5.01
C GLN A 31 21.33 -2.84 -4.53
N GLU A 32 20.32 -2.72 -5.41
CA GLU A 32 18.98 -2.26 -5.03
C GLU A 32 18.37 -3.17 -3.96
N PHE A 33 18.42 -4.50 -4.15
CA PHE A 33 17.91 -5.45 -3.18
C PHE A 33 18.58 -5.31 -1.80
N ILE A 34 19.91 -5.22 -1.77
CA ILE A 34 20.67 -5.02 -0.52
C ILE A 34 20.25 -3.73 0.17
N ARG A 35 20.17 -2.61 -0.56
CA ARG A 35 19.70 -1.32 -0.01
C ARG A 35 18.31 -1.46 0.62
N VAL A 36 17.38 -2.15 -0.06
CA VAL A 36 16.03 -2.39 0.46
C VAL A 36 16.06 -3.19 1.75
N ILE A 37 16.82 -4.30 1.82
CA ILE A 37 16.90 -5.15 3.02
C ILE A 37 17.53 -4.41 4.20
N GLU A 38 18.62 -3.69 3.96
CA GLU A 38 19.32 -2.92 5.00
C GLU A 38 18.44 -1.82 5.59
N LEU A 39 17.71 -1.07 4.75
CA LEU A 39 16.84 0.00 5.25
C LEU A 39 15.55 -0.53 5.89
N ALA A 40 15.02 -1.65 5.40
CA ALA A 40 13.80 -2.24 5.94
C ALA A 40 14.02 -2.96 7.27
N GLU A 41 15.28 -3.25 7.64
CA GLU A 41 15.68 -3.91 8.89
C GLU A 41 14.81 -5.13 9.23
N VAL A 42 14.48 -5.94 8.20
CA VAL A 42 13.45 -6.99 8.25
C VAL A 42 13.64 -7.98 9.40
N GLN A 43 14.89 -8.19 9.82
CA GLN A 43 15.29 -9.04 10.93
C GLN A 43 14.64 -8.64 12.27
N LYS A 44 14.44 -7.33 12.51
CA LYS A 44 13.80 -6.81 13.74
C LYS A 44 12.36 -7.30 13.91
N HIS A 45 11.71 -7.67 12.81
CA HIS A 45 10.31 -8.08 12.78
C HIS A 45 10.13 -9.61 12.86
N MET A 46 11.21 -10.39 12.92
CA MET A 46 11.16 -11.84 12.80
C MET A 46 10.88 -12.60 14.09
N SER A 47 10.88 -11.93 15.25
CA SER A 47 10.66 -12.58 16.55
C SER A 47 9.41 -13.50 16.57
N PRO A 48 8.22 -13.09 16.08
CA PRO A 48 7.02 -13.93 16.07
C PRO A 48 7.09 -15.15 15.13
N TYR A 49 8.07 -15.19 14.22
CA TYR A 49 8.21 -16.22 13.18
C TYR A 49 9.36 -17.18 13.47
N ARG A 50 10.07 -16.99 14.59
CA ARG A 50 11.14 -17.90 15.01
C ARG A 50 10.55 -19.27 15.37
N TRP A 51 11.28 -20.32 15.02
CA TRP A 51 10.92 -21.67 15.44
C TRP A 51 11.02 -21.79 16.96
N GLN A 52 9.91 -22.15 17.60
CA GLN A 52 9.83 -22.48 19.02
C GLN A 52 9.21 -23.87 19.13
N GLY A 53 10.04 -24.90 19.33
CA GLY A 53 9.54 -26.27 19.44
C GLY A 53 10.62 -27.35 19.40
N ILE A 54 10.21 -28.56 19.76
CA ILE A 54 11.01 -29.79 19.70
C ILE A 54 10.70 -30.50 18.37
N GLY A 55 11.74 -30.96 17.67
CA GLY A 55 11.62 -31.68 16.39
C GLY A 55 12.45 -31.06 15.26
N ARG A 56 12.14 -31.43 14.01
CA ARG A 56 12.84 -30.91 12.82
C ARG A 56 12.70 -29.38 12.75
N LYS A 57 13.82 -28.67 12.81
CA LYS A 57 13.88 -27.21 12.64
C LYS A 57 13.19 -26.82 11.33
N ARG A 58 12.36 -25.79 11.38
CA ARG A 58 11.74 -25.21 10.18
C ARG A 58 12.79 -24.53 9.32
N ASP A 59 12.51 -24.48 8.02
CA ASP A 59 13.24 -23.61 7.09
C ASP A 59 13.19 -22.15 7.56
N ASP A 60 14.30 -21.43 7.37
CA ASP A 60 14.46 -20.07 7.88
C ASP A 60 13.43 -19.12 7.27
N ARG A 61 12.59 -18.54 8.15
CA ARG A 61 11.57 -17.58 7.75
C ARG A 61 12.17 -16.24 7.33
N LEU A 62 13.34 -15.87 7.85
CA LEU A 62 14.03 -14.64 7.43
C LEU A 62 14.47 -14.76 5.97
N ALA A 63 15.14 -15.84 5.60
CA ALA A 63 15.56 -16.11 4.23
C ALA A 63 14.37 -16.13 3.24
N ILE A 64 13.25 -16.74 3.64
CA ILE A 64 12.03 -16.74 2.81
C ILE A 64 11.42 -15.34 2.67
N LEU A 65 11.45 -14.52 3.71
CA LEU A 65 11.00 -13.13 3.66
C LEU A 65 11.88 -12.30 2.72
N GLU A 66 13.20 -12.40 2.84
CA GLU A 66 14.17 -11.74 1.96
C GLU A 66 13.94 -12.15 0.50
N ALA A 67 13.68 -13.42 0.23
CA ALA A 67 13.32 -13.88 -1.10
C ALA A 67 11.99 -13.29 -1.62
N PHE A 68 10.99 -13.04 -0.76
CA PHE A 68 9.77 -12.34 -1.18
C PHE A 68 9.99 -10.84 -1.44
N VAL A 69 10.90 -10.20 -0.72
CA VAL A 69 11.34 -8.83 -1.03
C VAL A 69 12.11 -8.82 -2.36
N ALA A 70 13.00 -9.78 -2.59
CA ALA A 70 13.68 -9.96 -3.87
C ALA A 70 12.66 -10.17 -5.01
N LYS A 71 11.61 -10.96 -4.79
CA LYS A 71 10.52 -11.12 -5.76
C LYS A 71 9.88 -9.79 -6.15
N ALA A 72 9.75 -8.85 -5.23
CA ALA A 72 9.25 -7.51 -5.52
C ALA A 72 10.30 -6.67 -6.29
N VAL A 73 11.54 -6.60 -5.81
CA VAL A 73 12.63 -5.81 -6.43
C VAL A 73 12.97 -6.24 -7.86
N TYR A 74 12.95 -7.55 -8.11
CA TYR A 74 13.17 -8.16 -9.42
C TYR A 74 11.89 -8.25 -10.27
N ASN A 75 10.75 -7.83 -9.72
CA ASN A 75 9.45 -7.87 -10.39
C ASN A 75 9.05 -9.27 -10.91
N PHE A 76 9.42 -10.34 -10.18
CA PHE A 76 9.16 -11.70 -10.64
C PHE A 76 7.64 -12.01 -10.62
N PRO A 77 7.05 -12.47 -11.75
CA PRO A 77 5.61 -12.70 -11.83
C PRO A 77 5.05 -13.80 -10.93
N THR A 78 5.87 -14.80 -10.57
CA THR A 78 5.43 -15.97 -9.80
C THR A 78 6.50 -16.43 -8.82
N THR A 79 6.11 -17.13 -7.75
CA THR A 79 7.05 -17.75 -6.81
C THR A 79 7.88 -18.84 -7.48
N LYS A 80 7.30 -19.58 -8.44
CA LYS A 80 8.05 -20.56 -9.25
C LYS A 80 9.22 -19.92 -10.02
N MET A 81 9.01 -18.74 -10.60
CA MET A 81 10.10 -18.01 -11.29
C MET A 81 11.16 -17.52 -10.31
N LEU A 82 10.76 -17.01 -9.13
CA LEU A 82 11.69 -16.67 -8.06
C LEU A 82 12.56 -17.89 -7.68
N LEU A 83 11.95 -19.05 -7.45
CA LEU A 83 12.67 -20.27 -7.06
C LEU A 83 13.64 -20.74 -8.15
N ALA A 84 13.22 -20.74 -9.41
CA ALA A 84 14.10 -21.07 -10.53
C ALA A 84 15.31 -20.13 -10.56
N TYR A 85 15.09 -18.83 -10.40
CA TYR A 85 16.18 -17.85 -10.38
C TYR A 85 17.11 -18.03 -9.17
N LEU A 86 16.60 -18.36 -7.97
CA LEU A 86 17.42 -18.66 -6.79
C LEU A 86 18.28 -19.92 -6.99
N HIS A 87 17.79 -20.92 -7.73
CA HIS A 87 18.60 -22.10 -8.06
C HIS A 87 19.75 -21.77 -9.02
N ASP A 88 19.56 -20.82 -9.93
CA ASP A 88 20.56 -20.50 -10.94
C ASP A 88 21.52 -19.38 -10.52
N SER A 89 21.02 -18.37 -9.79
CA SER A 89 21.82 -17.22 -9.31
C SER A 89 22.47 -17.52 -7.96
N LYS A 90 23.79 -17.75 -7.96
CA LYS A 90 24.60 -17.87 -6.73
C LYS A 90 24.45 -16.63 -5.84
N ASN A 91 24.64 -15.44 -6.40
CA ASN A 91 24.58 -14.19 -5.65
C ASN A 91 23.23 -13.99 -4.98
N LEU A 92 22.11 -14.03 -5.72
CA LEU A 92 20.81 -13.76 -5.09
C LEU A 92 20.46 -14.81 -4.02
N ARG A 93 20.82 -16.08 -4.27
CA ARG A 93 20.62 -17.16 -3.29
C ARG A 93 21.35 -16.89 -1.98
N ARG A 94 22.64 -16.54 -2.04
CA ARG A 94 23.46 -16.21 -0.86
C ARG A 94 22.98 -14.94 -0.17
N LEU A 95 22.59 -13.92 -0.96
CA LEU A 95 22.01 -12.68 -0.42
C LEU A 95 20.68 -12.89 0.31
N CYS A 96 19.91 -13.93 -0.03
CA CYS A 96 18.72 -14.34 0.73
C CYS A 96 19.03 -15.31 1.89
N GLY A 97 20.31 -15.63 2.15
CA GLY A 97 20.72 -16.48 3.28
C GLY A 97 20.84 -17.98 3.01
N TRP A 98 20.87 -18.42 1.74
CA TRP A 98 21.15 -19.83 1.39
C TRP A 98 22.52 -19.99 0.71
N GLU A 99 23.36 -20.88 1.22
CA GLU A 99 24.68 -21.13 0.66
C GLU A 99 24.58 -22.07 -0.55
N SER A 100 23.81 -23.15 -0.43
CA SER A 100 23.70 -24.19 -1.44
C SER A 100 22.30 -24.30 -2.05
N LYS A 101 22.21 -24.87 -3.26
CA LYS A 101 20.93 -25.08 -3.95
C LYS A 101 19.97 -26.00 -3.17
N GLY A 102 20.50 -26.92 -2.37
CA GLY A 102 19.72 -27.89 -1.59
C GLY A 102 19.05 -27.29 -0.35
N GLU A 103 19.46 -26.10 0.07
CA GLU A 103 18.86 -25.40 1.21
C GLU A 103 17.62 -24.59 0.83
N ILE A 104 17.39 -24.37 -0.47
CA ILE A 104 16.22 -23.64 -0.97
C ILE A 104 14.96 -24.47 -0.66
N PRO A 105 14.01 -23.93 0.14
CA PRO A 105 12.80 -24.66 0.47
C PRO A 105 11.87 -24.86 -0.73
N SER A 106 11.00 -25.86 -0.66
CA SER A 106 9.99 -26.10 -1.67
C SER A 106 8.98 -24.94 -1.78
N GLU A 107 8.30 -24.84 -2.94
CA GLU A 107 7.22 -23.87 -3.16
C GLU A 107 6.09 -24.00 -2.10
N SER A 108 5.82 -25.21 -1.61
CA SER A 108 4.85 -25.45 -0.53
C SER A 108 5.30 -24.85 0.81
N THR A 109 6.60 -24.81 1.10
CA THR A 109 7.11 -24.09 2.28
C THR A 109 6.99 -22.57 2.10
N PHE A 110 7.31 -22.03 0.92
CA PHE A 110 7.10 -20.60 0.62
C PHE A 110 5.63 -20.20 0.79
N SER A 111 4.70 -21.03 0.30
CA SER A 111 3.26 -20.78 0.44
C SER A 111 2.81 -20.72 1.90
N ARG A 112 3.30 -21.65 2.75
CA ARG A 112 3.01 -21.67 4.19
C ARG A 112 3.59 -20.45 4.91
N ALA A 113 4.84 -20.09 4.61
CA ALA A 113 5.46 -18.89 5.17
C ALA A 113 4.70 -17.62 4.76
N PHE A 114 4.28 -17.52 3.50
CA PHE A 114 3.50 -16.38 3.01
C PHE A 114 2.16 -16.25 3.75
N GLU A 115 1.44 -17.34 3.99
CA GLU A 115 0.23 -17.33 4.83
C GLU A 115 0.52 -16.80 6.24
N GLU A 116 1.59 -17.26 6.88
CA GLU A 116 1.99 -16.79 8.21
C GLU A 116 2.28 -15.27 8.21
N PHE A 117 3.02 -14.77 7.21
CA PHE A 117 3.32 -13.35 7.05
C PHE A 117 2.05 -12.53 6.83
N SER A 118 1.13 -13.02 6.00
CA SER A 118 -0.15 -12.35 5.71
C SER A 118 -1.08 -12.29 6.90
N ARG A 119 -1.19 -13.38 7.66
CA ARG A 119 -1.98 -13.37 8.89
C ARG A 119 -1.41 -12.41 9.92
N GLY A 120 -0.09 -12.24 9.97
CA GLY A 120 0.59 -11.35 10.91
C GLY A 120 0.71 -9.89 10.47
N GLY A 121 0.31 -9.53 9.24
CA GLY A 121 0.47 -8.18 8.68
C GLY A 121 1.93 -7.73 8.65
N LEU A 122 2.85 -8.64 8.30
CA LEU A 122 4.29 -8.42 8.42
C LEU A 122 4.78 -7.26 7.54
N GLY A 123 4.31 -7.19 6.29
CA GLY A 123 4.71 -6.14 5.36
C GLY A 123 4.26 -4.75 5.83
N GLU A 124 3.04 -4.66 6.37
CA GLU A 124 2.49 -3.44 6.95
C GLU A 124 3.34 -2.93 8.12
N LYS A 125 3.78 -3.83 9.01
CA LYS A 125 4.62 -3.50 10.17
C LYS A 125 6.03 -3.06 9.79
N ILE A 126 6.67 -3.75 8.84
CA ILE A 126 7.99 -3.37 8.33
C ILE A 126 7.92 -1.98 7.70
N HIS A 127 6.95 -1.77 6.81
CA HIS A 127 6.77 -0.49 6.14
C HIS A 127 6.47 0.65 7.14
N GLU A 128 5.62 0.41 8.13
CA GLU A 128 5.33 1.40 9.17
C GLU A 128 6.60 1.81 9.94
N ALA A 129 7.38 0.84 10.40
CA ALA A 129 8.60 1.09 11.14
C ALA A 129 9.61 1.88 10.32
N MET A 130 9.83 1.46 9.07
CA MET A 130 10.73 2.15 8.13
C MET A 130 10.31 3.59 7.87
N VAL A 131 9.01 3.84 7.64
CA VAL A 131 8.48 5.21 7.43
C VAL A 131 8.66 6.05 8.69
N LYS A 132 8.26 5.54 9.87
CA LYS A 132 8.41 6.27 11.15
C LYS A 132 9.86 6.63 11.44
N GLN A 133 10.81 5.75 11.09
CA GLN A 133 12.23 5.95 11.34
C GLN A 133 12.89 6.93 10.37
N HIS A 134 12.57 6.85 9.07
CA HIS A 134 13.34 7.56 8.03
C HIS A 134 12.61 8.73 7.37
N ALA A 135 11.28 8.73 7.39
CA ALA A 135 10.44 9.82 6.90
C ALA A 135 9.77 10.61 8.03
N GLY A 136 9.38 9.93 9.12
CA GLY A 136 8.69 10.51 10.28
C GLY A 136 9.35 11.75 10.90
N PRO A 137 10.68 11.80 11.07
CA PRO A 137 11.36 12.96 11.64
C PRO A 137 11.38 14.21 10.74
N LYS A 138 10.97 14.07 9.47
CA LYS A 138 11.00 15.15 8.47
C LYS A 138 9.59 15.66 8.23
N LEU A 139 9.48 16.96 7.97
CA LEU A 139 8.22 17.57 7.53
C LEU A 139 7.95 17.19 6.07
N ALA A 140 6.86 16.50 5.81
CA ALA A 140 6.36 16.31 4.45
C ALA A 140 5.66 17.60 3.99
N GLY A 141 5.99 18.06 2.79
CA GLY A 141 5.29 19.19 2.19
C GLY A 141 3.84 18.81 1.95
N HIS A 142 3.58 17.67 1.34
CA HIS A 142 2.22 17.26 1.02
C HIS A 142 2.03 15.75 1.04
N VAL A 143 0.78 15.32 1.24
CA VAL A 143 0.32 13.95 1.05
C VAL A 143 -0.57 13.92 -0.18
N SER A 144 -0.16 13.20 -1.20
CA SER A 144 -0.97 12.87 -2.37
C SER A 144 -1.66 11.54 -2.13
N ARG A 145 -3.00 11.56 -2.10
CA ARG A 145 -3.82 10.38 -1.86
C ARG A 145 -4.52 9.93 -3.13
N ASP A 146 -4.34 8.67 -3.49
CA ASP A 146 -5.03 8.06 -4.61
C ASP A 146 -5.26 6.56 -4.40
N ALA A 147 -6.22 6.01 -5.15
CA ALA A 147 -6.56 4.61 -5.13
C ALA A 147 -6.23 3.94 -6.46
N THR A 148 -5.63 2.75 -6.41
CA THR A 148 -5.30 1.99 -7.60
C THR A 148 -6.00 0.64 -7.62
N GLN A 149 -6.41 0.23 -8.82
CA GLN A 149 -7.12 -1.02 -9.07
C GLN A 149 -6.17 -2.20 -8.98
N ILE A 150 -6.50 -3.20 -8.17
CA ILE A 150 -5.74 -4.45 -8.07
C ILE A 150 -6.61 -5.58 -8.59
N GLU A 151 -6.23 -6.11 -9.75
CA GLU A 151 -6.90 -7.27 -10.33
C GLU A 151 -6.53 -8.54 -9.57
N ALA A 152 -7.53 -9.27 -9.09
CA ALA A 152 -7.35 -10.51 -8.37
C ALA A 152 -7.79 -11.71 -9.23
N ARG A 153 -7.10 -12.84 -9.07
CA ARG A 153 -7.43 -14.10 -9.75
C ARG A 153 -8.29 -15.00 -8.86
N GLU A 154 -9.42 -14.45 -8.42
CA GLU A 154 -10.38 -15.15 -7.58
C GLU A 154 -11.82 -14.77 -7.95
N LYS A 155 -12.78 -15.59 -7.54
CA LYS A 155 -14.19 -15.34 -7.84
C LYS A 155 -14.69 -14.18 -6.98
N PRO A 156 -15.43 -13.21 -7.56
CA PRO A 156 -16.01 -12.13 -6.78
C PRO A 156 -17.04 -12.71 -5.81
N PHE A 157 -17.05 -12.18 -4.60
CA PHE A 157 -18.05 -12.53 -3.60
C PHE A 157 -19.43 -12.08 -4.10
N ARG A 158 -20.32 -13.05 -4.28
CA ARG A 158 -21.73 -12.78 -4.55
C ARG A 158 -22.37 -12.32 -3.25
N LYS A 159 -22.75 -11.04 -3.18
CA LYS A 159 -23.67 -10.59 -2.14
C LYS A 159 -24.99 -11.26 -2.43
N ASP A 160 -25.58 -11.91 -1.44
CA ASP A 160 -26.98 -12.33 -1.55
C ASP A 160 -27.79 -11.10 -1.93
N PRO A 161 -28.75 -11.22 -2.87
CA PRO A 161 -29.65 -10.12 -3.15
C PRO A 161 -30.24 -9.72 -1.80
N LYS A 162 -29.94 -8.49 -1.36
CA LYS A 162 -30.65 -7.93 -0.21
C LYS A 162 -32.11 -8.15 -0.54
N GLU A 163 -32.82 -8.95 0.26
CA GLU A 163 -34.27 -8.97 0.22
C GLU A 163 -34.66 -7.50 0.17
N ALA A 164 -35.21 -7.10 -0.97
CA ALA A 164 -35.64 -5.74 -1.15
C ALA A 164 -36.80 -5.60 -0.18
N GLN A 165 -36.50 -5.27 1.09
CA GLN A 165 -37.43 -4.54 1.93
C GLN A 165 -37.75 -3.32 1.07
N SER A 166 -38.88 -3.42 0.41
CA SER A 166 -39.45 -2.45 -0.50
C SER A 166 -39.86 -1.26 0.35
N LYS A 167 -38.90 -0.58 0.99
CA LYS A 167 -39.12 0.73 1.58
C LYS A 167 -39.62 1.57 0.41
N PRO A 168 -40.90 2.00 0.43
CA PRO A 168 -41.50 2.64 -0.72
C PRO A 168 -40.64 3.83 -1.10
N LYS A 169 -40.11 3.83 -2.34
CA LYS A 169 -39.30 4.95 -2.82
C LYS A 169 -40.20 6.20 -2.78
N ARG A 170 -39.88 7.14 -1.89
CA ARG A 170 -40.63 8.40 -1.79
C ARG A 170 -40.69 9.05 -3.17
N LYS A 171 -41.89 9.47 -3.60
CA LYS A 171 -42.03 10.29 -4.81
C LYS A 171 -41.14 11.54 -4.64
N ARG A 172 -40.42 11.90 -5.71
CA ARG A 172 -39.52 13.06 -5.73
C ARG A 172 -40.36 14.31 -5.43
N GLY A 173 -40.06 15.04 -4.35
CA GLY A 173 -40.85 16.21 -3.94
C GLY A 173 -40.71 16.55 -2.45
N ARG A 174 -41.31 17.67 -2.04
CA ARG A 174 -41.42 18.09 -0.63
C ARG A 174 -42.29 17.07 0.14
N PRO A 175 -41.92 16.70 1.38
CA PRO A 175 -42.77 15.89 2.27
C PRO A 175 -44.14 16.54 2.44
N ARG A 176 -45.19 15.74 2.60
CA ARG A 176 -46.52 16.26 2.91
C ARG A 176 -46.55 16.85 4.32
N GLN A 177 -47.41 17.83 4.56
CA GLN A 177 -47.59 18.43 5.88
C GLN A 177 -48.05 17.34 6.87
N GLY A 178 -47.30 17.16 7.97
CA GLY A 178 -47.53 16.09 8.96
C GLY A 178 -46.80 14.77 8.70
N GLU A 179 -46.06 14.62 7.59
CA GLU A 179 -45.29 13.41 7.29
C GLU A 179 -43.97 13.37 8.09
N ILE A 180 -43.83 12.43 9.03
CA ILE A 180 -42.59 12.22 9.80
C ILE A 180 -41.56 11.56 8.88
N ILE A 181 -40.52 12.31 8.53
CA ILE A 181 -39.38 11.79 7.76
C ILE A 181 -38.46 11.06 8.74
N ALA A 182 -38.38 9.73 8.62
CA ALA A 182 -37.33 8.98 9.32
C ALA A 182 -35.96 9.57 8.96
N ALA A 183 -35.15 9.89 9.98
CA ALA A 183 -33.79 10.36 9.78
C ALA A 183 -33.04 9.35 8.90
N LYS A 184 -32.32 9.84 7.89
CA LYS A 184 -31.47 8.97 7.08
C LYS A 184 -30.38 8.40 7.99
N GLU A 185 -30.18 7.09 7.91
CA GLU A 185 -29.05 6.46 8.58
C GLU A 185 -27.76 7.18 8.15
N PRO A 186 -26.85 7.46 9.09
CA PRO A 186 -25.60 8.14 8.80
C PRO A 186 -24.79 7.33 7.80
N LYS A 187 -24.14 7.99 6.84
CA LYS A 187 -23.25 7.31 5.91
C LYS A 187 -21.98 6.90 6.64
N ARG A 188 -21.27 5.91 6.10
CA ARG A 188 -19.94 5.51 6.60
C ARG A 188 -19.03 6.71 6.85
N LEU A 189 -18.93 7.63 5.89
CA LEU A 189 -18.09 8.81 5.98
C LEU A 189 -18.47 9.76 7.13
N ASP A 190 -19.76 9.82 7.49
CA ASP A 190 -20.24 10.61 8.64
C ASP A 190 -19.79 9.98 9.96
N LEU A 191 -19.81 8.65 10.04
CA LEU A 191 -19.41 7.89 11.23
C LEU A 191 -17.90 7.90 11.46
N GLN A 192 -17.11 8.03 10.40
CA GLN A 192 -15.64 7.93 10.46
C GLN A 192 -14.97 9.03 11.29
N LEU A 193 -15.55 10.23 11.35
CA LEU A 193 -14.97 11.38 12.04
C LEU A 193 -14.80 11.17 13.55
N GLY A 194 -15.69 10.41 14.18
CA GLY A 194 -15.69 10.15 15.63
C GLY A 194 -15.14 8.78 16.01
N ARG A 195 -14.66 7.99 15.06
CA ARG A 195 -14.20 6.61 15.28
C ARG A 195 -12.68 6.52 15.32
N SER A 196 -12.18 5.56 16.08
CA SER A 196 -10.76 5.19 16.06
C SER A 196 -10.36 4.61 14.70
N LEU A 197 -9.05 4.61 14.43
CA LEU A 197 -8.48 3.96 13.26
C LEU A 197 -8.89 2.48 13.16
N ALA A 198 -8.83 1.75 14.27
CA ALA A 198 -9.18 0.32 14.31
C ALA A 198 -10.63 0.06 13.90
N GLU A 199 -11.58 0.86 14.41
CA GLU A 199 -13.01 0.76 14.05
C GLU A 199 -13.24 1.10 12.58
N ASN A 200 -12.63 2.17 12.08
CA ASN A 200 -12.75 2.58 10.69
C ASN A 200 -12.17 1.52 9.75
N MET A 201 -11.03 0.93 10.09
CA MET A 201 -10.41 -0.15 9.34
C MET A 201 -11.25 -1.43 9.33
N ALA A 202 -11.96 -1.73 10.42
CA ALA A 202 -12.84 -2.89 10.52
C ALA A 202 -14.14 -2.73 9.69
N ASP A 203 -14.65 -1.51 9.52
CA ASP A 203 -15.85 -1.22 8.71
C ASP A 203 -15.59 -1.21 7.20
N LEU A 204 -14.33 -1.13 6.75
CA LEU A 204 -14.01 -1.20 5.32
C LEU A 204 -14.29 -2.60 4.78
N PRO A 205 -15.00 -2.73 3.63
CA PRO A 205 -15.22 -4.04 3.01
C PRO A 205 -13.88 -4.57 2.48
N ARG A 206 -13.58 -5.84 2.76
CA ARG A 206 -12.33 -6.52 2.38
C ARG A 206 -12.51 -7.77 1.54
N ARG A 207 -13.73 -8.08 1.09
CA ARG A 207 -13.97 -9.26 0.22
C ARG A 207 -13.68 -8.89 -1.23
N CYS A 208 -13.13 -9.80 -2.01
CA CYS A 208 -13.01 -9.61 -3.45
C CYS A 208 -14.39 -9.37 -4.06
N ASP A 209 -14.52 -8.30 -4.84
CA ASP A 209 -15.73 -8.01 -5.59
C ASP A 209 -15.41 -7.29 -6.91
N VAL A 210 -16.44 -6.75 -7.56
CA VAL A 210 -16.30 -6.10 -8.86
C VAL A 210 -16.31 -4.59 -8.68
N GLY A 211 -15.24 -3.94 -9.15
CA GLY A 211 -15.18 -2.50 -9.31
C GLY A 211 -15.55 -2.11 -10.74
N THR A 212 -16.09 -0.89 -10.91
CA THR A 212 -16.38 -0.31 -12.22
C THR A 212 -15.87 1.12 -12.26
N LYS A 213 -15.19 1.50 -13.36
CA LYS A 213 -14.80 2.88 -13.66
C LYS A 213 -15.23 3.25 -15.08
N LEU A 214 -15.39 4.54 -15.32
CA LEU A 214 -15.45 5.08 -16.68
C LEU A 214 -14.04 5.33 -17.17
N ASN A 215 -13.74 4.94 -18.41
CA ASN A 215 -12.49 5.33 -19.05
C ASN A 215 -12.58 6.75 -19.61
N ALA A 216 -11.46 7.28 -20.13
CA ALA A 216 -11.40 8.62 -20.71
C ALA A 216 -12.36 8.84 -21.89
N LYS A 217 -12.81 7.75 -22.55
CA LYS A 217 -13.78 7.78 -23.66
C LYS A 217 -15.24 7.63 -23.17
N GLY A 218 -15.47 7.59 -21.86
CA GLY A 218 -16.81 7.44 -21.26
C GLY A 218 -17.34 5.99 -21.22
N TYR A 219 -16.56 4.99 -21.63
CA TYR A 219 -16.98 3.59 -21.53
C TYR A 219 -16.76 3.01 -20.14
N LYS A 220 -17.73 2.21 -19.68
CA LYS A 220 -17.60 1.45 -18.43
C LYS A 220 -16.61 0.30 -18.63
N THR A 221 -15.62 0.25 -17.75
CA THR A 221 -14.68 -0.85 -17.60
C THR A 221 -14.81 -1.40 -16.19
N SER A 222 -14.80 -2.72 -16.05
CA SER A 222 -14.94 -3.40 -14.77
C SER A 222 -13.77 -4.33 -14.52
N TRP A 223 -13.39 -4.48 -13.26
CA TRP A 223 -12.36 -5.43 -12.84
C TRP A 223 -12.83 -6.20 -11.61
N THR A 224 -12.33 -7.43 -11.46
CA THR A 224 -12.54 -8.25 -10.27
C THR A 224 -11.32 -8.14 -9.38
N GLY A 225 -11.50 -7.79 -8.10
CA GLY A 225 -10.41 -7.75 -7.13
C GLY A 225 -10.62 -6.72 -6.04
N TYR A 226 -9.64 -5.83 -5.90
CA TYR A 226 -9.51 -4.89 -4.78
C TYR A 226 -9.17 -3.48 -5.27
N LYS A 227 -9.16 -2.55 -4.32
CA LYS A 227 -8.51 -1.24 -4.42
C LYS A 227 -7.45 -1.13 -3.34
N LEU A 228 -6.26 -0.71 -3.73
CA LEU A 228 -5.21 -0.29 -2.81
C LEU A 228 -5.21 1.23 -2.77
N HIS A 229 -5.39 1.80 -1.58
CA HIS A 229 -5.36 3.24 -1.33
C HIS A 229 -4.01 3.58 -0.73
N ILE A 230 -3.30 4.54 -1.31
CA ILE A 230 -1.92 4.88 -0.94
C ILE A 230 -1.82 6.38 -0.69
N ASP A 231 -1.19 6.74 0.43
CA ASP A 231 -0.70 8.09 0.67
C ASP A 231 0.78 8.13 0.31
N SER A 232 1.13 9.06 -0.57
CA SER A 232 2.50 9.30 -1.01
C SER A 232 2.92 10.73 -0.74
N ILE A 233 4.15 10.93 -0.28
CA ILE A 233 4.71 12.27 -0.02
C ILE A 233 5.70 12.70 -1.10
N ASP A 234 6.29 13.89 -0.91
CA ASP A 234 7.39 14.41 -1.72
C ASP A 234 8.47 13.34 -1.98
N GLY A 235 8.98 13.27 -3.22
CA GLY A 235 9.97 12.25 -3.61
C GLY A 235 9.39 10.88 -3.98
N ASP A 236 8.08 10.80 -4.24
CA ASP A 236 7.40 9.55 -4.62
C ASP A 236 7.48 8.45 -3.54
N ILE A 237 7.51 8.85 -2.25
CA ILE A 237 7.64 7.94 -1.11
C ILE A 237 6.24 7.55 -0.60
N PRO A 238 5.81 6.28 -0.71
CA PRO A 238 4.58 5.83 -0.06
C PRO A 238 4.78 5.77 1.46
N VAL A 239 3.86 6.33 2.23
CA VAL A 239 3.95 6.41 3.70
C VAL A 239 2.89 5.59 4.41
N SER A 240 1.74 5.40 3.78
CA SER A 240 0.71 4.51 4.28
C SER A 240 -0.09 3.89 3.12
N ALA A 241 -0.64 2.71 3.37
CA ALA A 241 -1.51 2.04 2.44
C ALA A 241 -2.54 1.19 3.16
N LEU A 242 -3.73 1.10 2.59
CA LEU A 242 -4.78 0.19 3.04
C LEU A 242 -5.53 -0.41 1.85
N MET A 243 -6.16 -1.55 2.06
CA MET A 243 -6.87 -2.25 1.01
C MET A 243 -8.35 -2.39 1.30
N SER A 244 -9.17 -2.23 0.26
CA SER A 244 -10.61 -2.45 0.29
C SER A 244 -11.07 -3.32 -0.87
N SER A 245 -12.33 -3.76 -0.81
CA SER A 245 -13.08 -4.28 -1.95
C SER A 245 -13.05 -3.29 -3.13
N ALA A 246 -13.09 -3.82 -4.35
CA ALA A 246 -13.03 -3.04 -5.58
C ALA A 246 -14.22 -2.08 -5.77
N SER A 247 -15.39 -2.43 -5.24
CA SER A 247 -16.60 -1.61 -5.34
C SER A 247 -16.65 -0.41 -4.38
N LEU A 248 -15.73 -0.31 -3.42
CA LEU A 248 -15.70 0.79 -2.46
C LEU A 248 -15.42 2.12 -3.19
N HIS A 249 -16.17 3.17 -2.84
CA HIS A 249 -15.88 4.52 -3.32
C HIS A 249 -14.69 5.12 -2.56
N ASP A 250 -13.76 5.76 -3.27
CA ASP A 250 -12.44 6.11 -2.74
C ASP A 250 -12.49 7.04 -1.53
N SER A 251 -13.43 7.99 -1.53
CA SER A 251 -13.67 8.87 -0.37
C SER A 251 -13.92 8.13 0.96
N GLN A 252 -14.45 6.90 0.93
CA GLN A 252 -14.72 6.13 2.14
C GLN A 252 -13.46 5.51 2.77
N ALA A 253 -12.33 5.50 2.07
CA ALA A 253 -11.04 5.08 2.62
C ALA A 253 -10.18 6.27 3.10
N ALA A 254 -10.58 7.50 2.77
CA ALA A 254 -9.74 8.68 2.96
C ALA A 254 -9.44 8.99 4.43
N ILE A 255 -10.46 8.98 5.30
CA ILE A 255 -10.28 9.25 6.74
C ILE A 255 -9.44 8.16 7.43
N PRO A 256 -9.72 6.85 7.29
CA PRO A 256 -8.85 5.84 7.88
C PRO A 256 -7.41 5.89 7.34
N LEU A 257 -7.21 6.21 6.06
CA LEU A 257 -5.86 6.37 5.52
C LEU A 257 -5.16 7.62 6.11
N ALA A 258 -5.88 8.72 6.27
CA ALA A 258 -5.36 9.93 6.95
C ALA A 258 -5.00 9.66 8.41
N GLN A 259 -5.81 8.87 9.14
CA GLN A 259 -5.50 8.41 10.49
C GLN A 259 -4.17 7.65 10.53
N MET A 260 -3.98 6.68 9.63
CA MET A 260 -2.71 5.94 9.53
C MET A 260 -1.52 6.83 9.21
N THR A 261 -1.69 7.81 8.32
CA THR A 261 -0.61 8.71 7.90
C THR A 261 -0.20 9.67 9.02
N ALA A 262 -1.16 10.21 9.76
CA ALA A 262 -0.92 11.10 10.90
C ALA A 262 -0.16 10.41 12.05
N GLU A 263 -0.29 9.08 12.18
CA GLU A 263 0.50 8.29 13.14
C GLU A 263 1.96 8.08 12.71
N ARG A 264 2.31 8.37 11.44
CA ARG A 264 3.61 8.03 10.84
C ARG A 264 4.47 9.24 10.50
N ILE A 265 3.86 10.32 10.04
CA ILE A 265 4.55 11.52 9.56
C ILE A 265 3.77 12.79 9.92
N ILE A 266 4.43 13.94 9.78
CA ILE A 266 3.80 15.26 9.85
C ILE A 266 3.77 15.84 8.43
N SER A 267 2.62 16.36 7.99
CA SER A 267 2.44 16.96 6.66
C SER A 267 1.68 18.28 6.70
N LEU A 268 1.85 19.13 5.68
CA LEU A 268 1.18 20.43 5.61
C LEU A 268 -0.08 20.43 4.72
N TYR A 269 -0.04 19.74 3.57
CA TYR A 269 -1.12 19.76 2.58
C TYR A 269 -1.63 18.35 2.27
N ASP A 270 -2.93 18.22 2.04
CA ASP A 270 -3.53 16.98 1.52
C ASP A 270 -4.04 17.21 0.09
N LEU A 271 -3.50 16.50 -0.90
CA LEU A 271 -3.82 16.63 -2.32
C LEU A 271 -4.69 15.46 -2.79
N MET A 272 -5.89 15.75 -3.30
CA MET A 272 -6.84 14.71 -3.75
C MET A 272 -7.66 15.14 -4.96
N ASP A 273 -8.12 14.17 -5.75
CA ASP A 273 -9.02 14.46 -6.86
C ASP A 273 -10.49 14.69 -6.41
N SER A 274 -11.36 14.96 -7.38
CA SER A 274 -12.77 15.26 -7.12
C SER A 274 -13.60 14.08 -6.63
N ALA A 275 -13.08 12.85 -6.65
CA ALA A 275 -13.73 11.71 -6.00
C ALA A 275 -13.67 11.83 -4.47
N TYR A 276 -12.72 12.60 -3.94
CA TYR A 276 -12.57 12.87 -2.51
C TYR A 276 -13.25 14.15 -2.02
N ASP A 277 -13.97 14.88 -2.90
CA ASP A 277 -14.61 16.14 -2.55
C ASP A 277 -15.85 15.95 -1.65
N ALA A 278 -15.57 15.81 -0.35
CA ALA A 278 -16.55 15.64 0.71
C ALA A 278 -16.23 16.56 1.91
N PRO A 279 -17.24 17.24 2.49
CA PRO A 279 -17.03 18.11 3.66
C PRO A 279 -16.34 17.41 4.82
N GLN A 280 -16.67 16.15 5.09
CA GLN A 280 -16.09 15.34 6.15
C GLN A 280 -14.57 15.18 5.98
N ILE A 281 -14.11 14.94 4.75
CA ILE A 281 -12.67 14.79 4.45
C ILE A 281 -11.94 16.12 4.67
N ARG A 282 -12.53 17.22 4.19
CA ARG A 282 -11.97 18.57 4.39
C ARG A 282 -11.90 18.94 5.88
N SER A 283 -12.98 18.70 6.63
CA SER A 283 -13.02 18.96 8.07
C SER A 283 -12.02 18.08 8.83
N TYR A 284 -11.88 16.81 8.47
CA TYR A 284 -10.92 15.91 9.11
C TYR A 284 -9.47 16.36 8.87
N SER A 285 -9.13 16.64 7.61
CA SER A 285 -7.82 17.18 7.20
C SER A 285 -7.48 18.49 7.94
N ALA A 286 -8.42 19.45 7.97
CA ALA A 286 -8.25 20.68 8.72
C ALA A 286 -8.10 20.44 10.24
N GLY A 287 -8.80 19.44 10.79
CA GLY A 287 -8.66 19.02 12.19
C GLY A 287 -7.28 18.45 12.53
N LEU A 288 -6.55 17.93 11.55
CA LEU A 288 -5.14 17.53 11.69
C LEU A 288 -4.16 18.72 11.53
N GLY A 289 -4.67 19.94 11.26
CA GLY A 289 -3.86 21.12 10.96
C GLY A 289 -3.36 21.18 9.52
N HIS A 290 -3.85 20.31 8.63
CA HIS A 290 -3.48 20.30 7.22
C HIS A 290 -4.35 21.27 6.40
N VAL A 291 -3.85 21.64 5.22
CA VAL A 291 -4.62 22.38 4.21
C VAL A 291 -5.12 21.41 3.12
N PRO A 292 -6.43 21.10 3.06
CA PRO A 292 -6.98 20.18 2.06
C PRO A 292 -7.14 20.87 0.69
N ILE A 293 -6.32 20.47 -0.28
CA ILE A 293 -6.42 20.90 -1.68
C ILE A 293 -7.05 19.75 -2.48
N ILE A 294 -8.38 19.80 -2.59
CA ILE A 294 -9.18 18.76 -3.24
C ILE A 294 -9.91 19.37 -4.44
N ASP A 295 -9.76 18.75 -5.63
CA ASP A 295 -10.45 19.19 -6.85
C ASP A 295 -11.97 19.21 -6.64
N THR A 296 -12.64 20.26 -7.09
CA THR A 296 -14.06 20.43 -6.83
C THR A 296 -14.85 19.50 -7.74
N ASN A 297 -15.76 18.72 -7.17
CA ASN A 297 -16.72 17.96 -7.96
C ASN A 297 -17.88 18.89 -8.37
N PRO A 298 -18.02 19.25 -9.67
CA PRO A 298 -19.05 20.21 -10.10
C PRO A 298 -20.47 19.70 -9.81
N ARG A 299 -20.68 18.39 -9.69
CA ARG A 299 -21.99 17.72 -9.51
C ARG A 299 -23.01 18.13 -10.60
N ARG A 300 -23.67 19.27 -10.44
CA ARG A 300 -24.62 19.89 -11.39
C ARG A 300 -24.33 21.36 -11.70
N GLY A 301 -23.34 21.96 -11.05
CA GLY A 301 -22.94 23.36 -11.24
C GLY A 301 -21.63 23.46 -12.02
N GLU A 302 -21.07 24.66 -12.02
CA GLU A 302 -19.79 24.95 -12.67
C GLU A 302 -18.60 24.44 -11.86
N LYS A 303 -17.52 24.09 -12.55
CA LYS A 303 -16.28 23.70 -11.90
C LYS A 303 -15.65 24.94 -11.27
N LYS A 304 -15.49 24.92 -9.95
CA LYS A 304 -14.74 25.97 -9.25
C LYS A 304 -13.26 25.78 -9.50
N GLU A 305 -12.62 26.81 -10.03
CA GLU A 305 -11.18 26.83 -10.19
C GLU A 305 -10.50 26.99 -8.83
N MET A 306 -9.33 26.35 -8.69
CA MET A 306 -8.47 26.54 -7.53
C MET A 306 -7.81 27.92 -7.61
N ASP A 307 -7.50 28.52 -6.46
CA ASP A 307 -6.66 29.71 -6.49
C ASP A 307 -5.28 29.38 -7.08
N PRO A 308 -4.55 30.37 -7.65
CA PRO A 308 -3.29 30.11 -8.33
C PRO A 308 -2.23 29.40 -7.47
N ALA A 309 -2.16 29.68 -6.16
CA ALA A 309 -1.18 29.06 -5.28
C ALA A 309 -1.55 27.59 -4.97
N GLN A 310 -2.83 27.31 -4.72
CA GLN A 310 -3.33 25.94 -4.60
C GLN A 310 -3.13 25.16 -5.90
N ALA A 311 -3.39 25.78 -7.06
CA ALA A 311 -3.22 25.13 -8.36
C ALA A 311 -1.77 24.72 -8.60
N VAL A 312 -0.78 25.55 -8.22
CA VAL A 312 0.65 25.19 -8.31
C VAL A 312 0.96 24.01 -7.40
N ARG A 313 0.50 24.03 -6.15
CA ARG A 313 0.72 22.92 -5.20
C ARG A 313 0.06 21.62 -5.69
N PHE A 314 -1.15 21.71 -6.23
CA PHE A 314 -1.96 20.59 -6.70
C PHE A 314 -1.30 19.79 -7.84
N ARG A 315 -0.39 20.41 -8.62
CA ARG A 315 0.39 19.69 -9.66
C ARG A 315 1.16 18.49 -9.09
N ASN A 316 1.54 18.53 -7.81
CA ASN A 316 2.24 17.44 -7.15
C ASN A 316 1.34 16.23 -6.84
N ARG A 317 0.01 16.30 -7.04
CA ARG A 317 -0.90 15.13 -6.93
C ARG A 317 -0.43 13.95 -7.80
N THR A 318 0.24 14.25 -8.91
CA THR A 318 0.83 13.27 -9.83
C THR A 318 1.82 12.29 -9.16
N THR A 319 2.35 12.64 -7.97
CA THR A 319 3.14 11.73 -7.11
C THR A 319 2.41 10.41 -6.85
N ALA A 320 1.12 10.47 -6.48
CA ALA A 320 0.36 9.24 -6.20
C ALA A 320 0.20 8.37 -7.47
N GLU A 321 0.03 8.99 -8.64
CA GLU A 321 -0.06 8.28 -9.93
C GLU A 321 1.27 7.61 -10.31
N ARG A 322 2.40 8.28 -10.04
CA ARG A 322 3.74 7.72 -10.26
C ARG A 322 4.00 6.53 -9.35
N VAL A 323 3.68 6.65 -8.05
CA VAL A 323 3.82 5.53 -7.09
C VAL A 323 2.93 4.35 -7.49
N ASN A 324 1.66 4.62 -7.83
CA ASN A 324 0.72 3.60 -8.28
C ASN A 324 1.20 2.86 -9.53
N SER A 325 1.73 3.59 -10.51
CA SER A 325 2.29 3.02 -11.74
C SER A 325 3.56 2.23 -11.45
N ASN A 326 4.47 2.78 -10.64
CA ASN A 326 5.73 2.14 -10.29
C ASN A 326 5.51 0.82 -9.55
N LEU A 327 4.58 0.78 -8.60
CA LEU A 327 4.19 -0.45 -7.91
C LEU A 327 3.72 -1.53 -8.90
N LYS A 328 2.88 -1.15 -9.87
CA LYS A 328 2.34 -2.09 -10.85
C LYS A 328 3.40 -2.59 -11.83
N ASP A 329 4.24 -1.69 -12.30
CA ASP A 329 5.09 -1.94 -13.45
C ASP A 329 6.45 -2.51 -13.05
N ASN A 330 6.97 -2.12 -11.89
CA ASN A 330 8.35 -2.44 -11.48
C ASN A 330 8.45 -3.23 -10.17
N TYR A 331 7.41 -3.27 -9.33
CA TYR A 331 7.47 -3.90 -8.00
C TYR A 331 6.37 -4.93 -7.74
N GLY A 332 5.94 -5.63 -8.79
CA GLY A 332 5.08 -6.81 -8.70
C GLY A 332 3.60 -6.53 -8.55
N GLY A 333 3.14 -5.28 -8.49
CA GLY A 333 1.73 -4.92 -8.29
C GLY A 333 0.79 -5.44 -9.39
N ARG A 334 1.28 -5.65 -10.61
CA ARG A 334 0.54 -6.28 -11.72
C ARG A 334 0.44 -7.80 -11.60
N PHE A 335 1.30 -8.42 -10.80
CA PHE A 335 1.47 -9.88 -10.73
C PHE A 335 0.89 -10.49 -9.45
N VAL A 336 -0.33 -10.10 -9.08
CA VAL A 336 -1.05 -10.72 -7.96
C VAL A 336 -1.50 -12.14 -8.34
N ARG A 337 -0.89 -13.14 -7.69
CA ARG A 337 -1.15 -14.59 -7.90
C ARG A 337 -1.68 -15.31 -6.67
N VAL A 338 -2.00 -14.55 -5.62
CA VAL A 338 -2.53 -15.05 -4.35
C VAL A 338 -4.03 -14.76 -4.24
N ARG A 339 -4.70 -15.42 -3.29
CA ARG A 339 -6.15 -15.27 -3.03
C ARG A 339 -6.40 -14.77 -1.61
N GLY A 340 -7.42 -13.94 -1.45
CA GLY A 340 -7.80 -13.35 -0.17
C GLY A 340 -7.05 -12.06 0.14
N ALA A 341 -7.77 -11.12 0.76
CA ALA A 341 -7.30 -9.76 0.95
C ALA A 341 -5.97 -9.65 1.72
N ALA A 342 -5.82 -10.38 2.83
CA ALA A 342 -4.57 -10.32 3.61
C ALA A 342 -3.35 -10.69 2.76
N LYS A 343 -3.47 -11.74 1.94
CA LYS A 343 -2.40 -12.18 1.04
C LYS A 343 -2.08 -11.18 -0.06
N VAL A 344 -3.11 -10.62 -0.68
CA VAL A 344 -2.94 -9.59 -1.72
C VAL A 344 -2.26 -8.37 -1.12
N MET A 345 -2.68 -7.93 0.07
CA MET A 345 -2.06 -6.82 0.79
C MET A 345 -0.58 -7.10 1.05
N THR A 346 -0.23 -8.26 1.61
CA THR A 346 1.18 -8.63 1.87
C THR A 346 2.05 -8.59 0.62
N HIS A 347 1.57 -9.14 -0.51
CA HIS A 347 2.30 -9.11 -1.78
C HIS A 347 2.57 -7.67 -2.25
N LEU A 348 1.57 -6.77 -2.11
CA LEU A 348 1.72 -5.37 -2.49
C LEU A 348 2.62 -4.60 -1.52
N MET A 349 2.57 -4.93 -0.22
CA MET A 349 3.41 -4.31 0.79
C MET A 349 4.90 -4.57 0.58
N PHE A 350 5.29 -5.77 0.10
CA PHE A 350 6.69 -6.00 -0.27
C PHE A 350 7.16 -5.07 -1.41
N GLY A 351 6.27 -4.77 -2.37
CA GLY A 351 6.53 -3.76 -3.39
C GLY A 351 6.63 -2.35 -2.82
N LEU A 352 5.72 -1.96 -1.92
CA LEU A 352 5.78 -0.64 -1.27
C LEU A 352 7.01 -0.46 -0.38
N ILE A 353 7.48 -1.52 0.30
CA ILE A 353 8.74 -1.50 1.06
C ILE A 353 9.91 -1.20 0.13
N ALA A 354 9.98 -1.91 -1.01
CA ALA A 354 11.04 -1.69 -1.99
C ALA A 354 11.00 -0.26 -2.56
N ILE A 355 9.82 0.25 -2.95
CA ILE A 355 9.67 1.63 -3.43
C ILE A 355 10.12 2.62 -2.37
N THR A 356 9.64 2.48 -1.14
CA THR A 356 9.97 3.40 -0.03
C THR A 356 11.46 3.48 0.18
N ALA A 357 12.15 2.33 0.26
CA ALA A 357 13.59 2.31 0.48
C ALA A 357 14.38 2.90 -0.70
N THR A 358 14.03 2.54 -1.93
CA THR A 358 14.69 3.08 -3.12
C THR A 358 14.51 4.60 -3.20
N GLN A 359 13.31 5.13 -2.96
CA GLN A 359 13.07 6.57 -3.03
C GLN A 359 13.72 7.34 -1.88
N LEU A 360 13.78 6.77 -0.67
CA LEU A 360 14.50 7.38 0.45
C LEU A 360 16.00 7.54 0.13
N PHE A 361 16.64 6.53 -0.44
CA PHE A 361 18.05 6.65 -0.84
C PHE A 361 18.28 7.60 -2.01
N ARG A 362 17.34 7.69 -2.96
CA ARG A 362 17.42 8.67 -4.06
C ARG A 362 17.40 10.12 -3.59
N LEU A 363 16.92 10.41 -2.39
CA LEU A 363 17.03 11.77 -1.81
C LEU A 363 18.47 12.13 -1.41
N LEU A 364 19.39 11.16 -1.39
CA LEU A 364 20.80 11.34 -1.04
C LEU A 364 21.73 11.27 -2.25
N GLU A 365 21.23 10.79 -3.39
CA GLU A 365 21.91 10.77 -4.69
C GLU A 365 21.70 12.12 -5.40
#